data_AF-A0AAD7FZW8-F1
#
_entry.id   AF-A0AAD7FZW8-F1
#
_cell.length_a   1.000
_cell.length_b   1.000
_cell.length_c   1.000
_cell.angle_alpha   90.00
_cell.angle_beta   90.00
_cell.angle_gamma   90.00
#
_symmetry.space_group_name_H-M   'P 1'
#
loop_
_entity.id
_entity.type
_entity.pdbx_description
1 polymer ?
#
loop_
_entity_poly.entity_id
_entity_poly.type
_entity_poly.pdbx_seq_one_letter_code
_entity_poly.pdbx_strand_id
1 'polypeptide(L)'
;HNLLAQRSTPLLSYDLTLHPSSVTTHYHGLSSASMSEPAVYPPQPTLTIQCSHLPLGPEIQQWSFTVPASNRRYVTVADVLSSLYHGLRTHITPAEFQALSTPKLMRRVGSAYAARYRRLEGHRGYAHEKASGVRRVDYLMGCNEFRGLTSTSTPGVWRLHVA
;
A
#
# COMPACT_ATOMS: atom_id res chain seq x y z
N HIS A 1 -6.16 -5.95 -14.34
CA HIS A 1 -6.71 -7.21 -13.82
C HIS A 1 -7.93 -6.94 -12.94
N ASN A 2 -8.97 -7.78 -12.96
CA ASN A 2 -10.22 -7.52 -12.22
C ASN A 2 -10.03 -7.41 -10.70
N LEU A 3 -9.15 -8.23 -10.11
CA LEU A 3 -8.84 -8.16 -8.66
C LEU A 3 -8.17 -6.86 -8.22
N LEU A 4 -7.44 -6.20 -9.13
CA LEU A 4 -6.69 -4.99 -8.84
C LEU A 4 -7.42 -3.72 -9.29
N ALA A 5 -8.53 -3.83 -10.02
CA ALA A 5 -9.22 -2.67 -10.57
C ALA A 5 -9.88 -1.85 -9.47
N GLN A 6 -9.81 -0.51 -9.56
CA GLN A 6 -10.52 0.37 -8.66
C GLN A 6 -12.04 0.19 -8.77
N ARG A 7 -12.70 0.01 -7.62
CA ARG A 7 -14.16 -0.17 -7.52
C ARG A 7 -14.71 0.46 -6.24
N SER A 8 -16.00 0.81 -6.25
CA SER A 8 -16.74 1.17 -5.03
C SER A 8 -16.78 0.00 -4.04
N THR A 9 -16.98 -1.22 -4.57
CA THR A 9 -16.85 -2.49 -3.84
C THR A 9 -15.68 -3.30 -4.43
N PRO A 10 -14.47 -3.17 -3.85
CA PRO A 10 -13.31 -3.93 -4.33
C PRO A 10 -13.56 -5.43 -4.17
N LEU A 11 -13.02 -6.23 -5.09
CA LEU A 11 -13.12 -7.68 -4.99
C LEU A 11 -12.22 -8.21 -3.86
N LEU A 12 -11.05 -7.59 -3.68
CA LEU A 12 -10.13 -7.90 -2.60
C LEU A 12 -10.49 -7.12 -1.33
N SER A 13 -10.53 -7.82 -0.20
CA SER A 13 -10.46 -7.20 1.12
C SER A 13 -9.03 -7.30 1.62
N TYR A 14 -8.38 -6.15 1.78
CA TYR A 14 -6.99 -6.09 2.20
C TYR A 14 -6.68 -4.81 2.98
N ASP A 15 -6.28 -4.99 4.24
CA ASP A 15 -5.64 -3.94 5.06
C ASP A 15 -4.15 -3.91 4.74
N LEU A 16 -3.67 -2.82 4.14
CA LEU A 16 -2.29 -2.62 3.70
C LEU A 16 -1.26 -2.60 4.85
N THR A 17 -1.72 -2.58 6.11
CA THR A 17 -0.83 -2.75 7.28
C THR A 17 -0.47 -4.21 7.53
N LEU A 18 -1.25 -5.16 7.00
CA LEU A 18 -1.11 -6.59 7.21
C LEU A 18 -0.32 -7.25 6.06
N HIS A 19 0.25 -8.42 6.34
CA HIS A 19 0.98 -9.19 5.34
C HIS A 19 0.05 -9.63 4.20
N PRO A 20 0.49 -9.73 2.92
CA PRO A 20 -0.35 -10.13 1.80
C PRO A 20 -1.06 -11.49 1.95
N SER A 21 -0.62 -12.35 2.87
CA SER A 21 -1.34 -13.58 3.23
C SER A 21 -2.69 -13.35 3.92
N SER A 22 -2.97 -12.13 4.40
CA SER A 22 -4.27 -11.76 4.98
C SER A 22 -5.28 -11.29 3.92
N VAL A 23 -4.89 -11.23 2.65
CA VAL A 23 -5.78 -10.82 1.56
C VAL A 23 -6.89 -11.86 1.42
N THR A 24 -8.14 -11.39 1.38
CA THR A 24 -9.33 -12.23 1.17
C THR A 24 -10.20 -11.66 0.04
N THR A 25 -11.27 -12.36 -0.37
CA THR A 25 -12.29 -11.81 -1.27
C THR A 25 -13.67 -11.95 -0.67
N HIS A 26 -14.57 -11.09 -1.13
CA HIS A 26 -15.97 -11.09 -0.71
C HIS A 26 -16.85 -12.10 -1.48
N TYR A 27 -16.37 -12.68 -2.58
CA TYR A 27 -17.24 -13.43 -3.52
C TYR A 27 -16.80 -14.88 -3.74
N HIS A 28 -15.49 -15.17 -3.81
CA HIS A 28 -14.94 -16.53 -3.99
C HIS A 28 -13.57 -16.70 -3.29
N GLY A 29 -13.13 -17.93 -3.05
CA GLY A 29 -11.78 -18.18 -2.51
C GLY A 29 -10.68 -17.71 -3.47
N LEU A 30 -9.64 -17.02 -2.96
CA LEU A 30 -8.45 -16.69 -3.76
C LEU A 30 -7.70 -17.97 -4.09
N SER A 31 -7.71 -18.34 -5.37
CA SER A 31 -6.85 -19.43 -5.84
C SER A 31 -5.40 -18.96 -5.99
N SER A 32 -4.45 -19.87 -5.84
CA SER A 32 -3.04 -19.60 -6.16
C SER A 32 -2.86 -19.22 -7.64
N ALA A 33 -3.76 -19.70 -8.52
CA ALA A 33 -3.75 -19.36 -9.94
C ALA A 33 -4.05 -17.87 -10.14
N SER A 34 -5.09 -17.34 -9.48
CA SER A 34 -5.48 -15.93 -9.59
C SER A 34 -4.42 -14.96 -9.05
N MET A 35 -3.62 -15.38 -8.07
CA MET A 35 -2.47 -14.61 -7.60
C MET A 35 -1.31 -14.58 -8.61
N SER A 36 -1.22 -15.60 -9.46
CA SER A 36 -0.18 -15.74 -10.49
C SER A 36 -0.58 -15.14 -11.84
N GLU A 37 -1.84 -14.69 -11.99
CA GLU A 37 -2.32 -14.03 -13.20
C GLU A 37 -1.61 -12.68 -13.44
N PRO A 38 -1.43 -12.25 -14.71
CA PRO A 38 -0.86 -10.95 -15.03
C PRO A 38 -1.63 -9.79 -14.38
N ALA A 39 -0.94 -8.88 -13.71
CA ALA A 39 -1.56 -7.72 -13.07
C ALA A 39 -2.22 -6.75 -14.07
N VAL A 40 -1.71 -6.71 -15.30
CA VAL A 40 -2.12 -5.78 -16.35
C VAL A 40 -2.20 -6.49 -17.70
N TYR A 41 -2.94 -5.89 -18.64
CA TYR A 41 -2.99 -6.32 -20.03
C TYR A 41 -2.64 -5.13 -20.94
N PRO A 42 -1.70 -5.28 -21.89
CA PRO A 42 -0.84 -6.46 -22.10
C PRO A 42 0.11 -6.70 -20.90
N PRO A 43 0.58 -7.95 -20.66
CA PRO A 43 1.50 -8.26 -19.56
C PRO A 43 2.81 -7.44 -19.64
N GLN A 44 3.26 -6.90 -18.50
CA GLN A 44 4.47 -6.07 -18.43
C GLN A 44 5.46 -6.64 -17.40
N PRO A 45 6.78 -6.59 -17.66
CA PRO A 45 7.81 -7.13 -16.74
C PRO A 45 8.02 -6.25 -15.51
N THR A 46 7.63 -4.98 -15.57
CA THR A 46 7.71 -4.01 -14.47
C THR A 46 6.49 -3.10 -14.49
N LEU A 47 6.06 -2.66 -13.31
CA LEU A 47 5.06 -1.60 -13.13
C LEU A 47 5.58 -0.56 -12.15
N THR A 48 5.07 0.66 -12.26
CA THR A 48 5.27 1.69 -11.24
C THR A 48 3.93 1.99 -10.58
N ILE A 49 3.83 1.82 -9.27
CA ILE A 49 2.64 2.19 -8.50
C ILE A 49 2.89 3.47 -7.74
N GLN A 50 2.05 4.47 -7.96
CA GLN A 50 2.05 5.73 -7.27
C GLN A 50 1.03 5.72 -6.14
N CYS A 51 1.47 6.03 -4.92
CA CYS A 51 0.59 6.31 -3.79
C CYS A 51 0.60 7.81 -3.52
N SER A 52 -0.49 8.46 -3.92
CA SER A 52 -0.77 9.85 -3.59
C SER A 52 -1.59 9.85 -2.31
N HIS A 53 -0.98 10.23 -1.19
CA HIS A 53 -1.68 10.14 0.09
C HIS A 53 -2.09 11.51 0.63
N LEU A 54 -1.36 12.60 0.36
CA LEU A 54 -1.76 13.95 0.78
C LEU A 54 -1.11 15.07 -0.04
N PRO A 55 -1.77 16.24 -0.15
CA PRO A 55 -1.09 17.51 -0.42
C PRO A 55 -0.27 17.88 0.83
N LEU A 56 1.02 17.57 0.84
CA LEU A 56 1.96 17.87 1.91
C LEU A 56 2.50 19.29 1.72
N GLY A 57 1.67 20.30 1.98
CA GLY A 57 2.03 21.69 1.69
C GLY A 57 2.01 22.00 0.18
N PRO A 58 2.84 22.93 -0.33
CA PRO A 58 2.83 23.29 -1.75
C PRO A 58 3.31 22.16 -2.67
N GLU A 59 3.96 21.13 -2.13
CA GLU A 59 4.41 19.96 -2.88
C GLU A 59 3.59 18.72 -2.50
N ILE A 60 2.97 18.08 -3.49
CA ILE A 60 2.32 16.78 -3.30
C ILE A 60 3.43 15.74 -3.26
N GLN A 61 3.74 15.19 -2.09
CA GLN A 61 4.71 14.10 -2.02
C GLN A 61 4.05 12.80 -2.52
N GLN A 62 4.55 12.34 -3.66
CA GLN A 62 4.05 11.14 -4.32
C GLN A 62 5.10 10.03 -4.19
N TRP A 63 4.77 8.99 -3.43
CA TRP A 63 5.63 7.81 -3.39
C TRP A 63 5.37 6.95 -4.61
N SER A 64 6.45 6.53 -5.24
CA SER A 64 6.42 5.57 -6.34
C SER A 64 7.11 4.29 -5.92
N PHE A 65 6.48 3.16 -6.24
CA PHE A 65 6.99 1.83 -5.99
C PHE A 65 7.20 1.12 -7.32
N THR A 66 8.42 0.66 -7.59
CA THR A 66 8.67 -0.23 -8.71
C THR A 66 8.27 -1.64 -8.31
N VAL A 67 7.43 -2.27 -9.13
CA VAL A 67 6.96 -3.64 -8.97
C VAL A 67 7.65 -4.49 -10.04
N PRO A 68 8.73 -5.22 -9.70
CA PRO A 68 9.36 -6.15 -10.62
C PRO A 68 8.59 -7.47 -10.69
N ALA A 69 8.57 -8.10 -11.87
CA ALA A 69 8.07 -9.47 -12.03
C ALA A 69 8.96 -10.48 -11.27
N SER A 70 8.42 -11.16 -10.26
CA SER A 70 9.17 -12.21 -9.54
C SER A 70 9.54 -13.38 -10.44
N ASN A 71 8.68 -13.68 -11.42
CA ASN A 71 8.88 -14.74 -12.41
C ASN A 71 9.73 -14.33 -13.62
N ARG A 72 10.27 -13.10 -13.64
CA ARG A 72 11.06 -12.51 -14.74
C ARG A 72 10.36 -12.40 -16.11
N ARG A 73 9.05 -12.62 -16.18
CA ARG A 73 8.25 -12.53 -17.41
C ARG A 73 7.26 -11.39 -17.36
N TYR A 74 6.43 -11.35 -16.33
CA TYR A 74 5.42 -10.32 -16.14
C TYR A 74 5.04 -10.18 -14.67
N VAL A 75 4.63 -8.97 -14.31
CA VAL A 75 4.14 -8.63 -12.98
C VAL A 75 2.81 -9.33 -12.74
N THR A 76 2.74 -10.08 -11.64
CA THR A 76 1.55 -10.80 -11.20
C THR A 76 0.74 -10.00 -10.17
N VAL A 77 -0.49 -10.45 -9.87
CA VAL A 77 -1.28 -9.89 -8.75
C VAL A 77 -0.53 -10.01 -7.43
N ALA A 78 0.14 -11.14 -7.18
CA ALA A 78 0.96 -11.34 -5.98
C ALA A 78 2.12 -10.34 -5.87
N ASP A 79 2.83 -10.08 -6.99
CA ASP A 79 3.94 -9.13 -7.03
C ASP A 79 3.48 -7.72 -6.63
N VAL A 80 2.30 -7.31 -7.11
CA VAL A 80 1.69 -6.02 -6.78
C VAL A 80 1.40 -5.93 -5.28
N LEU A 81 0.68 -6.90 -4.71
CA LEU A 81 0.28 -6.87 -3.30
C LEU A 81 1.50 -6.92 -2.36
N SER A 82 2.50 -7.72 -2.72
CA SER A 82 3.78 -7.80 -2.00
C SER A 82 4.56 -6.49 -2.06
N SER A 83 4.69 -5.90 -3.26
CA SER A 83 5.42 -4.64 -3.43
C SER A 83 4.73 -3.48 -2.72
N LEU A 84 3.40 -3.45 -2.68
CA LEU A 84 2.63 -2.48 -1.89
C LEU A 84 2.91 -2.63 -0.39
N TYR A 85 2.88 -3.86 0.13
CA TYR A 85 3.18 -4.14 1.53
C TYR A 85 4.57 -3.66 1.94
N HIS A 86 5.59 -4.03 1.17
CA HIS A 86 6.97 -3.64 1.46
C HIS A 86 7.19 -2.14 1.24
N GLY A 87 6.66 -1.58 0.15
CA GLY A 87 6.78 -0.16 -0.17
C GLY A 87 6.17 0.75 0.90
N LEU A 88 4.97 0.42 1.37
CA LEU A 88 4.27 1.19 2.42
C LEU A 88 4.88 0.99 3.82
N ARG A 89 5.64 -0.08 4.03
CA ARG A 89 6.37 -0.30 5.29
C ARG A 89 7.73 0.37 5.34
N THR A 90 8.12 1.08 4.28
CA THR A 90 9.34 1.91 4.29
C THR A 90 9.23 2.99 5.37
N HIS A 91 10.31 3.19 6.13
CA HIS A 91 10.38 4.25 7.12
C HIS A 91 10.33 5.62 6.44
N ILE A 92 9.67 6.55 7.10
CA ILE A 92 9.73 7.94 6.68
C ILE A 92 10.99 8.61 7.21
N THR A 93 11.54 9.52 6.41
CA THR A 93 12.67 10.34 6.81
C THR A 93 12.23 11.46 7.76
N PRO A 94 13.13 11.99 8.60
CA PRO A 94 12.82 13.16 9.42
C PRO A 94 12.36 14.37 8.59
N ALA A 95 12.90 14.54 7.37
CA ALA A 95 12.50 15.60 6.45
C ALA A 95 11.04 15.41 5.97
N GLU A 96 10.64 14.19 5.59
CA GLU A 96 9.25 13.85 5.26
C GLU A 96 8.29 14.10 6.44
N PHE A 97 8.76 13.88 7.67
CA PHE A 97 7.96 14.14 8.87
C PHE A 97 7.82 15.64 9.17
N GLN A 98 8.90 16.40 9.03
CA GLN A 98 8.89 17.85 9.25
C GLN A 98 8.14 18.60 8.14
N ALA A 99 8.08 18.04 6.93
CA ALA A 99 7.27 18.57 5.83
C ALA A 99 5.75 18.49 6.08
N LEU A 100 5.30 17.77 7.13
CA LEU A 100 3.90 17.82 7.56
C LEU A 100 3.53 19.23 8.01
N SER A 101 2.92 19.98 7.11
CA SER A 101 2.64 21.42 7.23
C SER A 101 1.66 21.81 8.34
N THR A 102 0.95 20.84 8.95
CA THR A 102 -0.03 21.16 10.00
C THR A 102 0.07 20.22 11.21
N PRO A 103 -0.04 20.75 12.45
CA PRO A 103 -0.13 19.94 13.67
C PRO A 103 -1.28 18.92 13.66
N LYS A 104 -2.36 19.20 12.90
CA LYS A 104 -3.48 18.28 12.71
C LYS A 104 -3.03 17.01 11.97
N LEU A 105 -2.27 17.15 10.88
CA LEU A 105 -1.75 16.00 10.13
C LEU A 105 -0.75 15.21 10.96
N MET A 106 0.18 15.88 11.65
CA MET A 106 1.14 15.21 12.55
C MET A 106 0.44 14.34 13.60
N ARG A 107 -0.63 14.85 14.22
CA ARG A 107 -1.42 14.08 15.19
C ARG A 107 -2.11 12.88 14.56
N ARG A 108 -2.65 13.00 13.34
CA ARG A 108 -3.29 11.88 12.63
C ARG A 108 -2.29 10.80 12.26
N VAL A 109 -1.12 11.17 11.73
CA VAL A 109 -0.03 10.23 11.45
C VAL A 109 0.45 9.55 12.73
N GLY A 110 0.67 10.32 13.80
CA GLY A 110 1.04 9.78 15.12
C GLY A 110 0.00 8.83 15.69
N SER A 111 -1.29 9.10 15.48
CA SER A 111 -2.39 8.22 15.90
C SER A 111 -2.42 6.92 15.09
N ALA A 112 -2.19 6.97 13.77
CA ALA A 112 -2.11 5.79 12.93
C ALA A 112 -0.91 4.91 13.28
N TYR A 113 0.27 5.51 13.49
CA TYR A 113 1.45 4.84 14.04
C TYR A 113 1.15 4.17 15.39
N ALA A 114 0.47 4.88 16.30
CA ALA A 114 0.07 4.34 17.58
C ALA A 114 -0.89 3.16 17.47
N ALA A 115 -1.89 3.27 16.61
CA ALA A 115 -2.83 2.19 16.34
C ALA A 115 -2.12 0.94 15.80
N ARG A 116 -1.12 1.11 14.91
CA ARG A 116 -0.35 0.00 14.34
C ARG A 116 0.36 -0.82 15.40
N TYR A 117 1.18 -0.21 16.27
CA TYR A 117 1.92 -0.99 17.28
C TYR A 117 0.99 -1.48 18.42
N ARG A 118 -0.09 -0.76 18.75
CA ARG A 118 -1.06 -1.20 19.78
C ARG A 118 -1.84 -2.46 19.39
N ARG A 119 -2.03 -2.75 18.10
CA ARG A 119 -2.60 -4.04 17.64
C ARG A 119 -1.77 -5.25 18.10
N LEU A 120 -0.50 -5.05 18.45
CA LEU A 120 0.40 -6.09 18.94
C LEU A 120 0.53 -6.09 20.46
N GLU A 121 -0.30 -5.34 21.19
CA GLU A 121 -0.25 -5.31 22.66
C GLU A 121 -0.38 -6.73 23.23
N GLY A 122 0.49 -7.07 24.19
CA GLY A 122 0.61 -8.42 24.73
C GLY A 122 1.37 -9.43 23.85
N HIS A 123 1.70 -9.11 22.59
CA HIS A 123 2.53 -9.94 21.72
C HIS A 123 4.02 -9.56 21.78
N ARG A 124 4.89 -10.56 21.54
CA ARG A 124 6.36 -10.40 21.50
C ARG A 124 6.85 -9.32 20.51
N GLY A 125 6.05 -8.99 19.49
CA GLY A 125 6.37 -7.98 18.48
C GLY A 125 6.13 -6.53 18.90
N TYR A 126 5.43 -6.27 20.00
CA TYR A 126 5.02 -4.92 20.41
C TYR A 126 6.19 -3.93 20.50
N ALA A 127 7.21 -4.28 21.28
CA ALA A 127 8.36 -3.41 21.52
C ALA A 127 9.13 -3.11 20.22
N HIS A 128 9.27 -4.11 19.34
CA HIS A 128 9.95 -3.96 18.06
C HIS A 128 9.15 -3.07 17.09
N GLU A 129 7.83 -3.26 17.01
CA GLU A 129 6.97 -2.46 16.14
C GLU A 129 6.87 -1.00 16.62
N LYS A 130 6.86 -0.79 17.95
CA LYS A 130 6.94 0.56 18.55
C LYS A 130 8.30 1.21 18.29
N ALA A 131 9.41 0.49 18.47
CA ALA A 131 10.76 1.02 18.22
C ALA A 131 11.02 1.34 16.73
N SER A 132 10.27 0.72 15.82
CA SER A 132 10.38 0.98 14.37
C SER A 132 9.94 2.40 13.96
N GLY A 133 9.23 3.14 14.81
CA GLY A 133 8.77 4.48 14.47
C GLY A 133 7.79 4.51 13.28
N VAL A 134 7.66 5.68 12.66
CA VAL A 134 6.64 5.95 11.64
C VAL A 134 7.05 5.40 10.27
N ARG A 135 6.10 4.83 9.54
CA ARG A 135 6.24 4.30 8.18
C ARG A 135 5.27 4.96 7.22
N ARG A 136 5.48 4.81 5.92
CA ARG A 136 4.61 5.37 4.86
C ARG A 136 3.14 4.97 5.01
N VAL A 137 2.86 3.76 5.50
CA VAL A 137 1.49 3.29 5.77
C VAL A 137 0.78 4.14 6.84
N ASP A 138 1.50 4.71 7.81
CA ASP A 138 0.91 5.54 8.86
C ASP A 138 0.43 6.90 8.30
N TYR A 139 0.99 7.32 7.16
CA TYR A 139 0.55 8.52 6.44
C TYR A 139 -0.75 8.33 5.67
N LEU A 140 -1.23 7.09 5.55
CA LEU A 140 -2.60 6.84 5.12
C LEU A 140 -3.61 7.22 6.22
N MET A 141 -3.14 7.50 7.45
CA MET A 141 -3.94 8.06 8.55
C MET A 141 -5.23 7.27 8.86
N GLY A 142 -5.16 5.96 8.75
CA GLY A 142 -6.29 5.05 8.96
C GLY A 142 -6.99 4.62 7.68
N CYS A 143 -6.72 5.27 6.54
CA CYS A 143 -7.21 4.86 5.23
C CYS A 143 -6.36 3.71 4.66
N ASN A 144 -6.36 2.58 5.35
CA ASN A 144 -5.45 1.47 5.08
C ASN A 144 -6.08 0.41 4.15
N GLU A 145 -7.35 0.55 3.78
CA GLU A 145 -8.04 -0.44 2.95
C GLU A 145 -7.66 -0.27 1.48
N PHE A 146 -7.20 -1.33 0.84
CA PHE A 146 -6.92 -1.33 -0.60
C PHE A 146 -8.22 -1.18 -1.40
N ARG A 147 -8.33 -0.12 -2.22
CA ARG A 147 -9.49 0.13 -3.10
C ARG A 147 -9.24 -0.11 -4.58
N GLY A 148 -8.02 -0.53 -4.94
CA GLY A 148 -7.65 -0.85 -6.31
C GLY A 148 -6.63 0.10 -6.91
N LEU A 149 -6.38 -0.11 -8.20
CA LEU A 149 -5.44 0.60 -9.04
C LEU A 149 -6.16 1.17 -10.27
N THR A 150 -5.74 2.35 -10.71
CA THR A 150 -6.14 2.94 -11.99
C THR A 150 -4.91 3.29 -12.82
N SER A 151 -4.99 3.12 -14.15
CA SER A 151 -3.96 3.62 -15.04
C SER A 151 -3.88 5.14 -14.98
N THR A 152 -2.67 5.67 -15.13
CA THR A 152 -2.45 7.11 -15.29
C THR A 152 -2.27 7.48 -16.76
N SER A 153 -2.07 8.76 -17.07
CA SER A 153 -1.68 9.20 -18.42
C SER A 153 -0.29 8.71 -18.82
N THR A 154 0.57 8.37 -17.85
CA THR A 154 1.90 7.82 -18.10
C THR A 154 1.82 6.29 -18.26
N PRO A 155 2.27 5.72 -19.38
CA PRO A 155 2.29 4.28 -19.59
C PRO A 155 3.09 3.54 -18.50
N GLY A 156 2.57 2.40 -18.04
CA GLY A 156 3.21 1.58 -17.00
C GLY A 156 3.11 2.16 -15.58
N VAL A 157 2.50 3.33 -15.42
CA VAL A 157 2.29 3.99 -14.12
C VAL A 157 0.84 3.86 -13.69
N TRP A 158 0.64 3.34 -12.48
CA TRP A 158 -0.65 3.05 -11.88
C TRP A 158 -0.81 3.83 -10.59
N ARG A 159 -2.01 4.33 -10.31
CA ARG A 159 -2.33 5.03 -9.06
C ARG A 159 -3.04 4.09 -8.10
N LEU A 160 -2.54 4.03 -6.87
CA LEU A 160 -3.16 3.35 -5.74
C LEU A 160 -4.30 4.17 -5.15
N HIS A 161 -5.43 3.52 -4.91
CA HIS A 161 -6.57 4.07 -4.18
C HIS A 161 -6.73 3.35 -2.84
N VAL A 162 -7.03 4.11 -1.80
CA VAL A 162 -7.25 3.60 -0.43
C VAL A 162 -8.47 4.26 0.22
N ALA A 163 -9.05 3.62 1.23
CA ALA A 163 -10.12 4.19 2.06
C ALA A 163 -9.88 3.93 3.55
#